data_AF-A0A1C5ZC91-F1
#
_entry.id   AF-A0A1C5ZC91-F1
#
_cell.length_a   1.000
_cell.length_b   1.000
_cell.length_c   1.000
_cell.angle_alpha   90.00
_cell.angle_beta   90.00
_cell.angle_gamma   90.00
#
_symmetry.space_group_name_H-M   'P 1'
#
loop_
_entity.id
_entity.type
_entity.pdbx_description
1 polymer ?
#
loop_
_entity_poly.entity_id
_entity_poly.type
_entity_poly.pdbx_seq_one_letter_code
_entity_poly.pdbx_strand_id
1 'polypeptide(L)'
;MAEIKSAAVLGAGAVGSYVIWGLSQKENIRLGVIADGERAERLKINGCRINQKIYRPEVWNAQEAHGVDLLIVSLKYTALSGALETIQEAVGRDTIVMSLMNGVDSEERIGEKIGASHVLPALIKVASRRTADGCQFDPETTIGIVFGEPAEPFESERVQVVKDLFADTGIHFRVTEHIQEEIWSKFRLNVCNNLPQAILGAGVGCYQDSIHMQAIRDGLRAELEAIAAAKWKQLYNCPDRGKECEKQRKSI
;
A
#
# COMPACT_ATOMS: atom_id res chain seq x y z
N MET A 1 18.37 -18.26 -1.30
CA MET A 1 17.42 -17.14 -1.24
C MET A 1 16.18 -17.62 -1.98
N ALA A 2 15.04 -17.68 -1.29
CA ALA A 2 13.80 -18.12 -1.91
C ALA A 2 13.31 -17.04 -2.91
N GLU A 3 13.25 -17.36 -4.19
CA GLU A 3 12.78 -16.42 -5.23
C GLU A 3 11.24 -16.39 -5.24
N ILE A 4 10.64 -15.22 -5.39
CA ILE A 4 9.18 -15.11 -5.60
C ILE A 4 8.84 -15.66 -6.99
N LYS A 5 8.05 -16.73 -7.04
CA LYS A 5 7.56 -17.36 -8.28
C LYS A 5 6.07 -17.16 -8.50
N SER A 6 5.34 -16.69 -7.49
CA SER A 6 3.91 -16.46 -7.55
C SER A 6 3.51 -15.19 -6.79
N ALA A 7 2.70 -14.35 -7.44
CA ALA A 7 2.18 -13.14 -6.84
C ALA A 7 0.66 -13.01 -7.11
N ALA A 8 -0.09 -12.68 -6.07
CA ALA A 8 -1.52 -12.42 -6.16
C ALA A 8 -1.84 -10.96 -5.81
N VAL A 9 -2.78 -10.37 -6.53
CA VAL A 9 -3.30 -9.03 -6.24
C VAL A 9 -4.76 -9.14 -5.79
N LEU A 10 -5.02 -8.83 -4.52
CA LEU A 10 -6.37 -8.66 -4.00
C LEU A 10 -6.80 -7.20 -4.18
N GLY A 11 -7.53 -6.97 -5.27
CA GLY A 11 -8.04 -5.65 -5.63
C GLY A 11 -7.38 -5.02 -6.86
N ALA A 12 -7.80 -5.45 -8.05
CA ALA A 12 -7.43 -4.85 -9.34
C ALA A 12 -8.10 -3.47 -9.60
N GLY A 13 -8.00 -2.56 -8.61
CA GLY A 13 -8.33 -1.14 -8.75
C GLY A 13 -7.17 -0.35 -9.34
N ALA A 14 -7.07 0.95 -9.05
CA ALA A 14 -6.02 1.77 -9.63
C ALA A 14 -4.61 1.39 -9.14
N VAL A 15 -4.44 1.21 -7.82
CA VAL A 15 -3.19 0.73 -7.21
C VAL A 15 -2.84 -0.68 -7.68
N GLY A 16 -3.80 -1.61 -7.61
CA GLY A 16 -3.57 -2.98 -8.11
C GLY A 16 -3.24 -3.03 -9.60
N SER A 17 -3.76 -2.10 -10.41
CA SER A 17 -3.40 -1.99 -11.84
C SER A 17 -1.94 -1.62 -12.04
N TYR A 18 -1.37 -0.73 -11.22
CA TYR A 18 0.04 -0.37 -11.28
C TYR A 18 0.94 -1.60 -11.03
N VAL A 19 0.58 -2.39 -10.01
CA VAL A 19 1.27 -3.64 -9.68
C VAL A 19 1.14 -4.66 -10.80
N ILE A 20 -0.07 -4.90 -11.30
CA ILE A 20 -0.32 -5.85 -12.40
C ILE A 20 0.50 -5.44 -13.64
N TRP A 21 0.49 -4.16 -14.02
CA TRP A 21 1.24 -3.65 -15.15
C TRP A 21 2.75 -3.92 -15.03
N GLY A 22 3.32 -3.65 -13.86
CA GLY A 22 4.75 -3.83 -13.62
C GLY A 22 5.16 -5.30 -13.53
N LEU A 23 4.44 -6.10 -12.75
CA LEU A 23 4.75 -7.52 -12.56
C LEU A 23 4.49 -8.37 -13.81
N SER A 24 3.59 -7.94 -14.70
CA SER A 24 3.36 -8.63 -15.98
C SER A 24 4.57 -8.62 -16.92
N GLN A 25 5.64 -7.88 -16.60
CA GLN A 25 6.89 -7.88 -17.36
C GLN A 25 7.85 -9.01 -16.95
N LYS A 26 7.57 -9.70 -15.84
CA LYS A 26 8.37 -10.84 -15.39
C LYS A 26 7.83 -12.12 -16.03
N GLU A 27 8.65 -12.78 -16.84
CA GLU A 27 8.28 -14.02 -17.53
C GLU A 27 8.22 -15.24 -16.59
N ASN A 28 8.99 -15.20 -15.50
CA ASN A 28 9.19 -16.35 -14.61
C ASN A 28 8.32 -16.31 -13.34
N ILE A 29 7.23 -15.55 -13.34
CA ILE A 29 6.29 -15.49 -12.22
C ILE A 29 4.86 -15.80 -12.68
N ARG A 30 4.10 -16.51 -11.84
CA ARG A 30 2.65 -16.63 -11.96
C ARG A 30 2.00 -15.43 -11.29
N LEU A 31 1.33 -14.59 -12.09
CA LEU A 31 0.63 -13.42 -11.59
C LEU A 31 -0.88 -13.64 -11.67
N GLY A 32 -1.57 -13.49 -10.55
CA GLY A 32 -3.01 -13.63 -10.47
C GLY A 32 -3.73 -12.49 -9.75
N VAL A 33 -5.03 -12.38 -9.96
CA VAL A 33 -5.93 -11.50 -9.23
C VAL A 33 -6.92 -12.35 -8.45
N ILE A 34 -7.02 -12.10 -7.15
CA ILE A 34 -8.00 -12.79 -6.30
C ILE A 34 -9.36 -12.14 -6.48
N ALA A 35 -10.34 -12.91 -6.94
CA ALA A 35 -11.72 -12.48 -7.11
C ALA A 35 -12.68 -13.67 -7.20
N ASP A 36 -13.93 -13.44 -6.76
CA ASP A 36 -15.01 -14.42 -6.84
C ASP A 36 -16.24 -13.87 -7.60
N GLY A 37 -17.16 -14.78 -7.94
CA GLY A 37 -18.45 -14.50 -8.54
C GLY A 37 -18.37 -13.67 -9.84
N GLU A 38 -19.30 -12.72 -10.01
CA GLU A 38 -19.36 -11.87 -11.21
C GLU A 38 -18.06 -11.08 -11.46
N ARG A 39 -17.31 -10.74 -10.40
CA ARG A 39 -16.04 -10.03 -10.53
C ARG A 39 -14.98 -10.93 -11.19
N ALA A 40 -14.90 -12.19 -10.77
CA ALA A 40 -13.97 -13.17 -11.35
C ALA A 40 -14.27 -13.38 -12.84
N GLU A 41 -15.53 -13.62 -13.18
CA GLU A 41 -15.95 -13.86 -14.57
C GLU A 41 -15.66 -12.66 -15.47
N ARG A 42 -15.96 -11.44 -14.98
CA ARG A 42 -15.62 -10.21 -15.70
C ARG A 42 -14.11 -10.06 -15.92
N LEU A 43 -13.29 -10.41 -14.93
CA LEU A 43 -11.82 -10.34 -15.06
C LEU A 43 -11.29 -11.39 -16.04
N LYS A 44 -11.83 -12.60 -16.06
CA LYS A 44 -11.46 -13.65 -17.02
C LYS A 44 -11.78 -13.24 -18.46
N ILE A 45 -12.97 -12.68 -18.70
CA ILE A 45 -13.41 -12.26 -20.04
C ILE A 45 -12.69 -10.99 -20.50
N ASN A 46 -12.73 -9.93 -19.68
CA ASN A 46 -12.28 -8.59 -20.10
C ASN A 46 -10.81 -8.33 -19.78
N GLY A 47 -10.24 -9.00 -18.77
CA GLY A 47 -8.92 -8.68 -18.23
C GLY A 47 -8.89 -7.34 -17.49
N CYS A 48 -7.68 -6.86 -17.24
CA CYS A 48 -7.42 -5.55 -16.65
C CYS A 48 -6.96 -4.58 -17.74
N ARG A 49 -7.78 -3.58 -18.08
CA ARG A 49 -7.37 -2.52 -19.00
C ARG A 49 -6.56 -1.46 -18.25
N ILE A 50 -5.29 -1.30 -18.62
CA ILE A 50 -4.30 -0.47 -17.94
C ILE A 50 -3.47 0.24 -19.01
N ASN A 51 -3.41 1.58 -18.95
CA ASN A 51 -2.71 2.43 -19.94
C ASN A 51 -3.02 2.00 -21.38
N GLN A 52 -4.31 1.85 -21.69
CA GLN A 52 -4.86 1.44 -23.00
C GLN A 52 -4.53 0.01 -23.45
N LYS A 53 -3.71 -0.74 -22.72
CA LYS A 53 -3.42 -2.16 -22.97
C LYS A 53 -4.25 -3.06 -22.06
N ILE A 54 -4.57 -4.27 -22.53
CA ILE A 54 -5.26 -5.28 -21.71
C ILE A 54 -4.25 -6.28 -21.17
N TYR A 55 -4.26 -6.46 -19.86
CA TYR A 55 -3.47 -7.44 -19.13
C TYR A 55 -4.38 -8.58 -18.68
N ARG A 56 -3.86 -9.81 -18.75
CA ARG A 56 -4.61 -11.04 -18.41
C ARG A 56 -3.84 -11.84 -17.36
N PRO A 57 -3.69 -11.33 -16.13
CA PRO A 57 -3.25 -12.17 -15.03
C PRO A 57 -4.24 -13.33 -14.86
N GLU A 58 -3.80 -14.41 -14.25
CA GLU A 58 -4.70 -15.47 -13.83
C GLU A 58 -5.78 -14.91 -12.89
N VAL A 59 -6.91 -15.58 -12.79
CA VAL A 59 -7.98 -15.19 -11.86
C VAL A 59 -8.19 -16.37 -10.94
N TRP A 60 -7.88 -16.15 -9.67
CA TRP A 60 -7.93 -17.18 -8.62
C TRP A 60 -9.02 -16.81 -7.62
N ASN A 61 -9.71 -17.80 -7.09
CA ASN A 61 -10.36 -17.65 -5.78
C ASN A 61 -9.31 -17.72 -4.66
N ALA A 62 -9.71 -17.51 -3.41
CA ALA A 62 -8.78 -17.50 -2.28
C ALA A 62 -8.04 -18.83 -2.09
N GLN A 63 -8.70 -19.97 -2.34
CA GLN A 63 -8.14 -21.31 -2.20
C GLN A 63 -7.11 -21.61 -3.30
N GLU A 64 -7.40 -21.22 -4.53
CA GLU A 64 -6.48 -21.34 -5.67
C GLU A 64 -5.24 -20.47 -5.50
N ALA A 65 -5.37 -19.35 -4.77
CA ALA A 65 -4.27 -18.47 -4.40
C ALA A 65 -3.56 -18.87 -3.09
N HIS A 66 -3.95 -19.99 -2.45
CA HIS A 66 -3.36 -20.39 -1.18
C HIS A 66 -1.86 -20.65 -1.32
N GLY A 67 -1.06 -19.99 -0.47
CA GLY A 67 0.39 -20.20 -0.42
C GLY A 67 1.16 -19.52 -1.54
N VAL A 68 0.59 -18.49 -2.19
CA VAL A 68 1.38 -17.60 -3.06
C VAL A 68 2.53 -16.96 -2.29
N ASP A 69 3.65 -16.71 -2.96
CA ASP A 69 4.84 -16.15 -2.31
C ASP A 69 4.61 -14.69 -1.87
N LEU A 70 3.88 -13.92 -2.69
CA LEU A 70 3.52 -12.53 -2.39
C LEU A 70 2.03 -12.25 -2.65
N LEU A 71 1.32 -11.79 -1.61
CA LEU A 71 -0.05 -11.27 -1.70
C LEU A 71 -0.04 -9.75 -1.52
N ILE A 72 -0.49 -9.02 -2.54
CA ILE A 72 -0.64 -7.56 -2.51
C ILE A 72 -2.11 -7.21 -2.29
N VAL A 73 -2.40 -6.50 -1.21
CA VAL A 73 -3.75 -6.05 -0.85
C VAL A 73 -3.91 -4.58 -1.22
N SER A 74 -4.76 -4.29 -2.20
CA SER A 74 -4.97 -2.94 -2.74
C SER A 74 -6.45 -2.59 -2.90
N LEU A 75 -7.24 -2.95 -1.90
CA LEU A 75 -8.66 -2.65 -1.83
C LEU A 75 -8.93 -1.19 -1.41
N LYS A 76 -10.19 -0.76 -1.51
CA LYS A 76 -10.63 0.40 -0.72
C LYS A 76 -10.67 -0.01 0.74
N TYR A 77 -10.25 0.87 1.64
CA TYR A 77 -10.19 0.58 3.08
C TYR A 77 -11.52 0.06 3.64
N THR A 78 -12.66 0.59 3.18
CA THR A 78 -14.01 0.13 3.59
C THR A 78 -14.32 -1.33 3.26
N ALA A 79 -13.59 -1.93 2.31
CA ALA A 79 -13.75 -3.33 1.93
C ALA A 79 -12.81 -4.27 2.70
N LEU A 80 -11.86 -3.75 3.49
CA LEU A 80 -10.88 -4.57 4.21
C LEU A 80 -11.55 -5.57 5.15
N SER A 81 -12.51 -5.14 5.97
CA SER A 81 -13.17 -6.02 6.95
C SER A 81 -13.78 -7.26 6.30
N GLY A 82 -14.41 -7.13 5.13
CA GLY A 82 -15.00 -8.25 4.40
C GLY A 82 -13.99 -9.09 3.60
N ALA A 83 -12.75 -8.61 3.46
CA ALA A 83 -11.68 -9.30 2.74
C ALA A 83 -10.72 -10.05 3.68
N LEU A 84 -10.83 -9.88 5.00
CA LEU A 84 -9.93 -10.53 5.96
C LEU A 84 -9.99 -12.06 5.88
N GLU A 85 -11.17 -12.63 5.62
CA GLU A 85 -11.33 -14.09 5.43
C GLU A 85 -10.65 -14.55 4.14
N THR A 86 -10.85 -13.84 3.02
CA THR A 86 -10.16 -14.08 1.75
C THR A 86 -8.64 -14.01 1.90
N ILE A 87 -8.13 -13.02 2.64
CA ILE A 87 -6.69 -12.88 2.92
C ILE A 87 -6.20 -14.08 3.74
N GLN A 88 -6.92 -14.45 4.80
CA GLN A 88 -6.55 -15.59 5.64
C GLN A 88 -6.49 -16.90 4.85
N GLU A 89 -7.45 -17.13 3.96
CA GLU A 89 -7.52 -18.34 3.14
C GLU A 89 -6.42 -18.39 2.06
N ALA A 90 -6.02 -17.25 1.50
CA ALA A 90 -4.93 -17.17 0.51
C ALA A 90 -3.51 -17.27 1.13
N VAL A 91 -3.36 -16.99 2.43
CA VAL A 91 -2.04 -16.96 3.08
C VAL A 91 -1.61 -18.37 3.49
N GLY A 92 -0.47 -18.81 2.94
CA GLY A 92 0.23 -20.00 3.39
C GLY A 92 1.38 -19.67 4.34
N ARG A 93 2.15 -20.69 4.72
CA ARG A 93 3.23 -20.61 5.73
C ARG A 93 4.27 -19.52 5.45
N ASP A 94 4.64 -19.34 4.19
CA ASP A 94 5.74 -18.46 3.78
C ASP A 94 5.26 -17.25 2.96
N THR A 95 3.94 -17.05 2.85
CA THR A 95 3.35 -15.94 2.09
C THR A 95 3.70 -14.60 2.73
N ILE A 96 4.29 -13.71 1.93
CA ILE A 96 4.49 -12.30 2.29
C ILE A 96 3.21 -11.54 1.93
N VAL A 97 2.68 -10.74 2.85
CA VAL A 97 1.51 -9.89 2.61
C VAL A 97 1.90 -8.42 2.65
N MET A 98 1.64 -7.70 1.56
CA MET A 98 1.92 -6.28 1.43
C MET A 98 0.61 -5.50 1.23
N SER A 99 0.26 -4.64 2.18
CA SER A 99 -0.88 -3.72 2.06
C SER A 99 -0.43 -2.44 1.35
N LEU A 100 -1.12 -2.05 0.29
CA LEU A 100 -0.90 -0.78 -0.43
C LEU A 100 -2.09 0.18 -0.29
N MET A 101 -2.92 -0.04 0.71
CA MET A 101 -4.09 0.80 1.00
C MET A 101 -3.67 2.13 1.63
N ASN A 102 -4.56 3.12 1.58
CA ASN A 102 -4.39 4.32 2.40
C ASN A 102 -4.88 4.03 3.83
N GLY A 103 -4.13 4.46 4.83
CA GLY A 103 -4.45 4.26 6.24
C GLY A 103 -3.18 4.11 7.08
N VAL A 104 -3.35 3.76 8.36
CA VAL A 104 -2.24 3.53 9.32
C VAL A 104 -2.42 2.23 10.13
N ASP A 105 -3.47 1.47 9.87
CA ASP A 105 -3.86 0.30 10.65
C ASP A 105 -4.24 -0.91 9.78
N SER A 106 -4.14 -0.81 8.45
CA SER A 106 -4.46 -1.96 7.58
C SER A 106 -3.56 -3.16 7.86
N GLU A 107 -2.28 -2.90 8.07
CA GLU A 107 -1.22 -3.87 8.35
C GLU A 107 -1.47 -4.56 9.68
N GLU A 108 -1.87 -3.80 10.70
CA GLU A 108 -2.22 -4.28 12.02
C GLU A 108 -3.43 -5.21 11.95
N ARG A 109 -4.52 -4.77 11.31
CA ARG A 109 -5.75 -5.55 11.16
C ARG A 109 -5.57 -6.82 10.33
N ILE A 110 -4.73 -6.77 9.31
CA ILE A 110 -4.35 -7.96 8.54
C ILE A 110 -3.51 -8.89 9.42
N GLY A 111 -2.49 -8.35 10.11
CA GLY A 111 -1.59 -9.09 10.98
C GLY A 111 -2.28 -9.78 12.16
N GLU A 112 -3.33 -9.19 12.73
CA GLU A 112 -4.18 -9.84 13.75
C GLU A 112 -4.84 -11.12 13.23
N LYS A 113 -5.16 -11.18 11.94
CA LYS A 113 -5.87 -12.29 11.31
C LYS A 113 -4.94 -13.41 10.83
N ILE A 114 -3.78 -13.05 10.29
CA ILE A 114 -2.85 -14.01 9.65
C ILE A 114 -1.51 -14.17 10.38
N GLY A 115 -1.23 -13.35 11.39
CA GLY A 115 0.08 -13.24 12.03
C GLY A 115 0.91 -12.09 11.46
N ALA A 116 1.43 -11.24 12.34
CA ALA A 116 2.21 -10.06 11.96
C ALA A 116 3.51 -10.40 11.19
N SER A 117 4.06 -11.61 11.35
CA SER A 117 5.25 -12.08 10.63
C SER A 117 5.04 -12.21 9.13
N HIS A 118 3.80 -12.36 8.66
CA HIS A 118 3.49 -12.37 7.23
C HIS A 118 3.47 -10.97 6.63
N VAL A 119 3.16 -9.95 7.42
CA VAL A 119 2.92 -8.60 6.92
C VAL A 119 4.25 -7.87 6.74
N LEU A 120 4.52 -7.43 5.51
CA LEU A 120 5.59 -6.51 5.16
C LEU A 120 4.97 -5.10 5.01
N PRO A 121 5.20 -4.20 5.98
CA PRO A 121 4.64 -2.85 5.93
C PRO A 121 5.05 -2.12 4.66
N ALA A 122 4.09 -1.44 4.04
CA ALA A 122 4.31 -0.72 2.80
C ALA A 122 3.33 0.43 2.62
N LEU A 123 3.67 1.33 1.71
CA LEU A 123 2.75 2.32 1.16
C LEU A 123 3.03 2.48 -0.32
N ILE A 124 2.07 3.07 -1.03
CA ILE A 124 2.24 3.49 -2.41
C ILE A 124 1.91 4.97 -2.59
N LYS A 125 2.65 5.65 -3.47
CA LYS A 125 2.36 6.98 -3.99
C LYS A 125 2.24 6.91 -5.51
N VAL A 126 1.01 6.79 -6.00
CA VAL A 126 0.70 6.71 -7.43
C VAL A 126 -0.39 7.72 -7.79
N ALA A 127 -0.09 8.58 -8.76
CA ALA A 127 -1.08 9.46 -9.38
C ALA A 127 -1.81 8.65 -10.47
N SER A 128 -2.95 8.08 -10.10
CA SER A 128 -3.74 7.24 -11.01
C SER A 128 -5.18 7.72 -11.09
N ARG A 129 -5.79 7.49 -12.26
CA ARG A 129 -7.20 7.76 -12.52
C ARG A 129 -7.84 6.52 -13.09
N ARG A 130 -9.08 6.25 -12.66
CA ARG A 130 -9.93 5.25 -13.31
C ARG A 130 -10.89 5.98 -14.24
N THR A 131 -10.90 5.60 -15.51
CA THR A 131 -11.79 6.13 -16.55
C THR A 131 -12.66 5.00 -17.11
N ALA A 132 -13.53 5.31 -18.08
CA ALA A 132 -14.26 4.29 -18.83
C ALA A 132 -13.32 3.31 -19.56
N ASP A 133 -12.13 3.80 -19.96
CA ASP A 133 -11.09 3.03 -20.65
C ASP A 133 -10.13 2.33 -19.70
N GLY A 134 -10.50 2.11 -18.44
CA GLY A 134 -9.70 1.37 -17.47
C GLY A 134 -8.86 2.27 -16.56
N CYS A 135 -7.73 1.75 -16.07
CA CYS A 135 -6.82 2.50 -15.22
C CYS A 135 -5.77 3.22 -16.06
N GLN A 136 -5.54 4.49 -15.74
CA GLN A 136 -4.48 5.31 -16.32
C GLN A 136 -3.57 5.85 -15.22
N PHE A 137 -2.27 5.79 -15.45
CA PHE A 137 -1.24 6.44 -14.64
C PHE A 137 -0.03 6.71 -15.54
N ASP A 138 0.77 7.68 -15.15
CA ASP A 138 2.05 7.96 -15.78
C ASP A 138 3.18 7.28 -14.99
N PRO A 139 3.86 6.28 -15.57
CA PRO A 139 4.99 5.61 -14.90
C PRO A 139 6.10 6.59 -14.50
N GLU A 140 6.41 7.59 -15.32
CA GLU A 140 7.56 8.48 -15.12
C GLU A 140 7.39 9.38 -13.89
N THR A 141 6.16 9.86 -13.67
CA THR A 141 5.83 10.73 -12.53
C THR A 141 5.34 9.97 -11.29
N THR A 142 5.23 8.64 -11.37
CA THR A 142 4.84 7.80 -10.24
C THR A 142 6.00 7.64 -9.26
N ILE A 143 5.80 7.97 -7.98
CA ILE A 143 6.83 7.77 -6.94
C ILE A 143 6.98 6.28 -6.60
N GLY A 144 5.87 5.54 -6.60
CA GLY A 144 5.87 4.09 -6.47
C GLY A 144 5.71 3.59 -5.04
N ILE A 145 6.25 2.39 -4.78
CA ILE A 145 6.04 1.63 -3.53
C ILE A 145 7.19 1.88 -2.56
N VAL A 146 6.88 2.22 -1.31
CA VAL A 146 7.86 2.28 -0.23
C VAL A 146 7.55 1.17 0.76
N PHE A 147 8.52 0.34 1.10
CA PHE A 147 8.34 -0.79 2.02
C PHE A 147 9.59 -1.00 2.87
N GLY A 148 9.45 -1.75 3.97
CA GLY A 148 10.57 -2.05 4.85
C GLY A 148 10.16 -2.80 6.10
N GLU A 149 11.14 -3.16 6.91
CA GLU A 149 10.90 -3.81 8.19
C GLU A 149 10.57 -2.78 9.27
N PRO A 150 9.65 -3.08 10.20
CA PRO A 150 9.32 -2.17 11.31
C PRO A 150 10.39 -2.14 12.41
N ALA A 151 11.36 -3.06 12.38
CA ALA A 151 12.47 -3.19 13.32
C ALA A 151 13.63 -3.98 12.68
N GLU A 152 14.81 -3.97 13.32
CA GLU A 152 15.96 -4.75 12.87
C GLU A 152 15.69 -6.27 12.86
N PRO A 153 16.28 -7.03 11.91
CA PRO A 153 17.16 -6.57 10.83
C PRO A 153 16.38 -5.96 9.65
N PHE A 154 16.79 -4.77 9.17
CA PHE A 154 16.09 -4.08 8.07
C PHE A 154 16.30 -4.70 6.69
N GLU A 155 17.45 -5.31 6.45
CA GLU A 155 17.75 -6.07 5.23
C GLU A 155 17.43 -7.56 5.45
N SER A 156 16.14 -7.85 5.62
CA SER A 156 15.64 -9.22 5.78
C SER A 156 15.57 -9.96 4.44
N GLU A 157 15.47 -11.30 4.48
CA GLU A 157 15.28 -12.09 3.26
C GLU A 157 14.03 -11.67 2.49
N ARG A 158 12.90 -11.42 3.18
CA ARG A 158 11.65 -10.98 2.53
C ARG A 158 11.76 -9.61 1.87
N VAL A 159 12.56 -8.69 2.43
CA VAL A 159 12.85 -7.40 1.80
C VAL A 159 13.67 -7.62 0.52
N GLN A 160 14.69 -8.47 0.56
CA GLN A 160 15.55 -8.72 -0.58
C GLN A 160 14.81 -9.36 -1.76
N VAL A 161 14.00 -10.38 -1.50
CA VAL A 161 13.28 -11.10 -2.56
C VAL A 161 12.18 -10.24 -3.20
N VAL A 162 11.60 -9.30 -2.45
CA VAL A 162 10.66 -8.29 -3.00
C VAL A 162 11.40 -7.23 -3.83
N LYS A 163 12.59 -6.78 -3.40
CA LYS A 163 13.46 -5.90 -4.22
C LYS A 163 13.77 -6.58 -5.55
N ASP A 164 14.16 -7.85 -5.53
CA ASP A 164 14.54 -8.62 -6.72
C ASP A 164 13.34 -8.86 -7.66
N LEU A 165 12.14 -9.08 -7.09
CA LEU A 165 10.90 -9.18 -7.86
C LEU A 165 10.58 -7.88 -8.60
N PHE A 166 10.74 -6.72 -7.94
CA PHE A 166 10.44 -5.43 -8.54
C PHE A 166 11.57 -4.90 -9.43
N ALA A 167 12.80 -5.37 -9.24
CA ALA A 167 13.94 -5.04 -10.09
C ALA A 167 13.66 -5.37 -11.55
N ASP A 168 14.17 -4.56 -12.48
CA ASP A 168 13.96 -4.71 -13.93
C ASP A 168 12.49 -4.72 -14.37
N THR A 169 11.57 -4.27 -13.51
CA THR A 169 10.20 -3.94 -13.88
C THR A 169 10.05 -2.42 -14.01
N GLY A 170 8.93 -1.97 -14.57
CA GLY A 170 8.55 -0.55 -14.53
C GLY A 170 8.09 -0.04 -13.15
N ILE A 171 8.05 -0.89 -12.12
CA ILE A 171 7.63 -0.48 -10.76
C ILE A 171 8.74 0.34 -10.12
N HIS A 172 8.48 1.62 -9.88
CA HIS A 172 9.30 2.41 -8.97
C HIS A 172 9.10 1.93 -7.53
N PHE A 173 10.19 1.72 -6.81
CA PHE A 173 10.15 1.37 -5.39
C PHE A 173 11.36 1.91 -4.62
N ARG A 174 11.21 1.96 -3.29
CA ARG A 174 12.29 2.28 -2.35
C ARG A 174 12.13 1.49 -1.06
N VAL A 175 13.24 1.01 -0.51
CA VAL A 175 13.29 0.41 0.82
C VAL A 175 13.68 1.44 1.87
N THR A 176 13.14 1.31 3.08
CA THR A 176 13.37 2.26 4.18
C THR A 176 13.42 1.53 5.52
N GLU A 177 14.29 2.01 6.42
CA GLU A 177 14.35 1.57 7.82
C GLU A 177 13.27 2.27 8.68
N HIS A 178 12.62 3.29 8.11
CA HIS A 178 11.62 4.14 8.79
C HIS A 178 10.22 3.96 8.18
N ILE A 179 9.80 2.70 7.97
CA ILE A 179 8.56 2.43 7.22
C ILE A 179 7.30 2.90 7.96
N GLN A 180 7.31 2.83 9.28
CA GLN A 180 6.19 3.31 10.10
C GLN A 180 6.05 4.84 9.95
N GLU A 181 7.17 5.56 10.00
CA GLU A 181 7.21 7.01 9.83
C GLU A 181 6.72 7.43 8.44
N GLU A 182 7.09 6.69 7.40
CA GLU A 182 6.62 6.93 6.03
C GLU A 182 5.10 6.75 5.90
N ILE A 183 4.54 5.69 6.50
CA ILE A 183 3.09 5.42 6.51
C ILE A 183 2.35 6.56 7.22
N TRP A 184 2.80 6.93 8.42
CA TRP A 184 2.20 8.01 9.21
C TRP A 184 2.34 9.38 8.53
N SER A 185 3.49 9.67 7.93
CA SER A 185 3.70 10.91 7.17
C SER A 185 2.74 11.00 5.99
N LYS A 186 2.56 9.92 5.22
CA LYS A 186 1.58 9.87 4.13
C LYS A 186 0.14 10.05 4.65
N PHE A 187 -0.21 9.41 5.75
CA PHE A 187 -1.55 9.55 6.33
C PHE A 187 -1.82 10.98 6.79
N ARG A 188 -0.85 11.63 7.43
CA ARG A 188 -0.90 13.05 7.79
C ARG A 188 -1.14 13.95 6.60
N LEU A 189 -0.45 13.74 5.49
CA LEU A 189 -0.69 14.52 4.27
C LEU A 189 -2.13 14.35 3.78
N ASN A 190 -2.67 13.13 3.80
CA ASN A 190 -4.05 12.89 3.37
C ASN A 190 -5.09 13.53 4.31
N VAL A 191 -4.91 13.41 5.63
CA VAL A 191 -5.86 13.94 6.62
C VAL A 191 -5.78 15.47 6.68
N CYS A 192 -4.59 16.04 6.75
CA CYS A 192 -4.42 17.49 6.94
C CYS A 192 -4.68 18.28 5.65
N ASN A 193 -4.42 17.69 4.47
CA ASN A 193 -4.55 18.40 3.20
C ASN A 193 -5.78 17.96 2.39
N ASN A 194 -5.98 16.66 2.16
CA ASN A 194 -7.04 16.24 1.23
C ASN A 194 -8.43 16.37 1.86
N LEU A 195 -8.56 16.12 3.17
CA LEU A 195 -9.85 16.16 3.86
C LEU A 195 -10.45 17.58 3.90
N PRO A 196 -9.72 18.65 4.31
CA PRO A 196 -10.28 20.00 4.29
C PRO A 196 -10.61 20.48 2.87
N GLN A 197 -9.76 20.16 1.88
CA GLN A 197 -10.03 20.46 0.47
C GLN A 197 -11.33 19.82 -0.02
N ALA A 198 -11.56 18.56 0.33
CA ALA A 198 -12.76 17.84 -0.08
C ALA A 198 -14.04 18.40 0.56
N ILE A 199 -13.98 18.74 1.86
CA ILE A 199 -15.14 19.29 2.59
C ILE A 199 -15.48 20.71 2.09
N LEU A 200 -14.47 21.52 1.82
CA LEU A 200 -14.64 22.95 1.50
C LEU A 200 -14.59 23.26 0.01
N GLY A 201 -14.35 22.25 -0.84
CA GLY A 201 -14.29 22.41 -2.30
C GLY A 201 -13.13 23.29 -2.78
N ALA A 202 -12.00 23.26 -2.07
CA ALA A 202 -10.87 24.16 -2.32
C ALA A 202 -9.68 23.45 -2.97
N GLY A 203 -8.96 24.16 -3.85
CA GLY A 203 -7.70 23.67 -4.43
C GLY A 203 -6.51 23.82 -3.49
N VAL A 204 -5.35 23.25 -3.85
CA VAL A 204 -4.15 23.24 -2.98
C VAL A 204 -3.62 24.61 -2.56
N GLY A 205 -3.82 25.64 -3.39
CA GLY A 205 -3.44 27.03 -3.08
C GLY A 205 -4.13 27.59 -1.83
N CYS A 206 -5.27 27.01 -1.42
CA CYS A 206 -6.03 27.49 -0.26
C CYS A 206 -5.22 27.56 1.04
N TYR A 207 -4.19 26.72 1.20
CA TYR A 207 -3.33 26.72 2.38
C TYR A 207 -2.31 27.86 2.42
N GLN A 208 -2.09 28.53 1.30
CA GLN A 208 -1.28 29.75 1.22
C GLN A 208 -2.18 30.98 1.21
N ASP A 209 -3.31 30.90 0.51
CA ASP A 209 -4.19 32.05 0.25
C ASP A 209 -5.16 32.34 1.42
N SER A 210 -5.35 31.40 2.35
CA SER A 210 -6.28 31.53 3.47
C SER A 210 -5.68 31.11 4.80
N ILE A 211 -5.58 32.06 5.72
CA ILE A 211 -5.17 31.82 7.11
C ILE A 211 -6.09 30.81 7.82
N HIS A 212 -7.36 30.73 7.44
CA HIS A 212 -8.32 29.80 8.04
C HIS A 212 -8.07 28.37 7.57
N MET A 213 -7.78 28.17 6.28
CA MET A 213 -7.41 26.87 5.75
C MET A 213 -6.09 26.37 6.32
N GLN A 214 -5.12 27.29 6.46
CA GLN A 214 -3.86 26.99 7.13
C GLN A 214 -4.08 26.57 8.59
N ALA A 215 -4.91 27.31 9.34
CA ALA A 215 -5.24 26.98 10.73
C ALA A 215 -5.93 25.61 10.86
N ILE A 216 -6.87 25.26 9.97
CA ILE A 216 -7.52 23.94 9.96
C ILE A 216 -6.49 22.83 9.73
N ARG A 217 -5.62 22.97 8.72
CA ARG A 217 -4.56 21.99 8.43
C ARG A 217 -3.63 21.80 9.62
N ASP A 218 -3.20 22.90 10.23
CA ASP A 218 -2.24 22.88 11.33
C ASP A 218 -2.86 22.33 12.63
N GLY A 219 -4.16 22.57 12.86
CA GLY A 219 -4.92 21.94 13.95
C GLY A 219 -5.04 20.43 13.77
N LEU A 220 -5.49 19.97 12.59
CA LEU A 220 -5.58 18.53 12.26
C LEU A 220 -4.22 17.83 12.39
N ARG A 221 -3.15 18.52 12.00
CA ARG A 221 -1.78 18.05 12.14
C ARG A 221 -1.42 17.82 13.61
N ALA A 222 -1.67 18.81 14.47
CA ALA A 222 -1.35 18.70 15.89
C ALA A 222 -2.09 17.53 16.55
N GLU A 223 -3.37 17.34 16.23
CA GLU A 223 -4.16 16.20 16.70
C GLU A 223 -3.55 14.87 16.26
N LEU A 224 -3.22 14.76 14.97
CA LEU A 224 -2.68 13.52 14.43
C LEU A 224 -1.28 13.19 14.96
N GLU A 225 -0.43 14.20 15.16
CA GLU A 225 0.90 14.02 15.78
C GLU A 225 0.76 13.57 17.24
N ALA A 226 -0.24 14.06 17.98
CA ALA A 226 -0.53 13.57 19.32
C ALA A 226 -0.99 12.10 19.33
N ILE A 227 -1.86 11.70 18.40
CA ILE A 227 -2.29 10.30 18.23
C ILE A 227 -1.10 9.41 17.86
N ALA A 228 -0.27 9.83 16.91
CA ALA A 228 0.92 9.08 16.49
C ALA A 228 1.88 8.88 17.67
N ALA A 229 2.15 9.93 18.45
CA ALA A 229 3.00 9.86 19.63
C ALA A 229 2.44 8.88 20.69
N ALA A 230 1.12 8.89 20.92
CA ALA A 230 0.48 7.95 21.83
C ALA A 230 0.60 6.50 21.33
N LYS A 231 0.40 6.26 20.02
CA LYS A 231 0.54 4.93 19.43
C LYS A 231 1.99 4.42 19.46
N TRP A 232 2.97 5.29 19.19
CA TRP A 232 4.39 4.92 19.27
C TRP A 232 4.80 4.50 20.68
N LYS A 233 4.29 5.19 21.71
CA LYS A 233 4.52 4.82 23.11
C LYS A 233 3.98 3.42 23.43
N GLN A 234 2.82 3.06 22.88
CA GLN A 234 2.23 1.73 23.05
C GLN A 234 3.01 0.64 22.31
N LEU A 235 3.40 0.89 21.06
CA LEU A 235 4.06 -0.12 20.21
C LEU A 235 5.51 -0.42 20.63
N TYR A 236 6.24 0.59 21.10
CA TYR A 236 7.69 0.49 21.33
C TYR A 236 8.12 0.56 22.80
N ASN A 237 7.16 0.63 23.75
CA ASN A 237 7.40 0.74 25.20
C ASN A 237 8.56 1.71 25.55
N CYS A 238 8.60 2.86 24.87
CA CYS A 238 9.79 3.74 24.84
C CYS A 238 9.53 5.01 25.67
N PRO A 239 10.32 5.27 26.74
CA PRO A 239 10.29 6.55 27.43
C PRO A 239 11.04 7.59 26.59
N ASP A 240 10.30 8.60 26.11
CA ASP A 240 10.76 9.83 25.43
C ASP A 240 12.11 9.78 24.70
N ARG A 241 12.10 9.38 23.42
CA ARG A 241 13.15 9.77 22.46
C ARG A 241 12.96 11.23 22.02
N GLY A 242 13.21 12.14 22.95
CA GLY A 242 13.01 13.59 22.79
C GLY A 242 14.03 14.33 21.92
N LYS A 243 15.00 13.66 21.27
CA LYS A 243 16.06 14.37 20.50
C LYS A 243 16.28 13.91 19.06
N GLU A 244 15.99 12.65 18.70
CA GLU A 244 16.06 12.19 17.31
C GLU A 244 14.82 12.60 16.49
N CYS A 245 13.67 12.70 17.15
CA CYS A 245 12.41 13.17 16.55
C CYS A 245 12.47 14.66 16.13
N GLU A 246 13.40 15.43 16.69
CA GLU A 246 13.46 16.89 16.51
C GLU A 246 14.16 17.34 15.21
N LYS A 247 15.09 16.53 14.68
CA LYS A 247 15.70 16.80 13.36
C LYS A 247 14.75 16.49 12.20
N GLN A 248 13.82 15.54 12.38
CA GLN A 248 12.85 15.12 11.36
C GLN A 248 11.52 15.88 11.41
N ARG A 249 11.20 16.59 12.52
CA ARG A 249 10.08 17.57 12.59
C ARG A 249 10.11 18.64 11.49
N LYS A 250 11.27 18.91 10.87
CA LYS A 250 11.43 19.87 9.78
C LYS A 250 11.17 19.29 8.37
N SER A 251 11.07 17.96 8.24
CA SER A 251 10.69 17.29 6.97
C SER A 251 9.31 16.62 7.03
N ILE A 252 8.55 16.85 8.11
CA ILE A 252 7.17 16.39 8.34
C ILE A 252 6.17 17.50 7.99
#